data_AF-A0A2W4L271-F1
#
_entry.id   AF-A0A2W4L271-F1
#
_cell.length_a   1.000
_cell.length_b   1.000
_cell.length_c   1.000
_cell.angle_alpha   90.00
_cell.angle_beta   90.00
_cell.angle_gamma   90.00
#
_symmetry.space_group_name_H-M   'P 1'
#
loop_
_entity.id
_entity.type
_entity.pdbx_description
1 polymer ?
#
loop_
_entity_poly.entity_id
_entity_poly.type
_entity_poly.pdbx_seq_one_letter_code
_entity_poly.pdbx_strand_id
1 'polypeptide(L)'
;MRTALHKARLSAREQIDTSRLRQDYPHRYRPGDIKWPGGLYRHGLALGFSGVQGEYDEMVCEWVVAAIRAISRIQFQEADAAPGRLLG
;
A
#
# COMPACT_ATOMS: atom_id res chain seq x y z
N MET A 1 15.41 2.34 10.01
CA MET A 1 14.09 1.76 9.68
C MET A 1 13.01 2.87 9.57
N ARG A 2 13.13 3.79 8.60
CA ARG A 2 12.13 4.86 8.33
C ARG A 2 11.69 4.96 6.87
N THR A 3 12.44 4.32 5.96
CA THR A 3 12.20 4.37 4.51
C THR A 3 10.83 3.82 4.11
N ALA A 4 10.41 2.68 4.68
CA ALA A 4 9.09 2.10 4.42
C ALA A 4 7.94 3.09 4.73
N LEU A 5 8.03 3.81 5.86
CA LEU A 5 7.05 4.83 6.24
C LEU A 5 7.05 6.02 5.27
N HIS A 6 8.22 6.46 4.80
CA HIS A 6 8.30 7.50 3.77
C HIS A 6 7.69 7.06 2.44
N LYS A 7 7.91 5.80 2.03
CA LYS A 7 7.31 5.21 0.82
C LYS A 7 5.78 5.20 0.93
N ALA A 8 5.24 4.72 2.06
CA ALA A 8 3.81 4.71 2.32
C ALA A 8 3.20 6.12 2.30
N ARG A 9 3.82 7.10 2.96
CA ARG A 9 3.36 8.50 2.97
C ARG A 9 3.39 9.14 1.59
N LEU A 10 4.42 8.86 0.81
CA LEU A 10 4.54 9.35 -0.55
C LEU A 10 3.44 8.78 -1.45
N SER A 11 3.22 7.47 -1.41
CA SER A 11 2.10 6.84 -2.14
C SER A 11 0.73 7.29 -1.66
N ALA A 12 0.55 7.56 -0.36
CA ALA A 12 -0.70 8.12 0.17
C ALA A 12 -0.98 9.52 -0.40
N ARG A 13 0.05 10.36 -0.49
CA ARG A 13 -0.07 11.73 -0.99
C ARG A 13 -0.29 11.78 -2.49
N GLU A 14 0.47 10.99 -3.25
CA GLU A 14 0.42 11.03 -4.71
C GLU A 14 -0.65 10.10 -5.31
N GLN A 15 -1.21 9.21 -4.48
CA GLN A 15 -2.21 8.20 -4.85
C GLN A 15 -1.75 7.30 -6.00
N ILE A 16 -0.46 6.96 -6.00
CA ILE A 16 0.19 6.16 -7.04
C ILE A 16 1.37 5.39 -6.45
N ASP A 17 1.79 4.35 -7.16
CA ASP A 17 2.98 3.57 -6.81
C ASP A 17 4.24 4.40 -7.02
N THR A 18 5.23 4.17 -6.16
CA THR A 18 6.48 4.95 -6.19
C THR A 18 7.31 4.69 -7.44
N SER A 19 7.30 3.47 -7.98
CA SER A 19 7.91 3.14 -9.28
C SER A 19 7.34 4.00 -10.41
N ARG A 20 6.01 4.11 -10.47
CA ARG A 20 5.30 4.89 -11.47
C ARG A 20 5.44 6.40 -11.27
N LEU A 21 5.43 6.88 -10.02
CA LEU A 21 5.78 8.27 -9.71
C LEU A 21 7.18 8.63 -10.24
N ARG A 22 8.15 7.73 -10.04
CA ARG A 22 9.53 7.91 -10.49
C ARG A 22 9.64 7.99 -12.02
N GLN A 23 8.94 7.09 -12.73
CA GLN A 23 9.06 6.92 -14.17
C GLN A 23 8.21 7.94 -14.95
N ASP A 24 6.94 8.04 -14.60
CA ASP A 24 5.94 8.73 -15.42
C ASP A 24 5.66 10.16 -14.92
N TYR A 25 5.85 10.40 -13.61
CA TYR A 25 5.48 11.67 -12.98
C TYR A 25 6.58 12.31 -12.12
N PRO A 26 7.85 12.38 -12.58
CA PRO A 26 8.96 12.87 -11.77
C PRO A 26 8.84 14.36 -11.39
N HIS A 27 8.03 15.13 -12.10
CA HIS A 27 7.77 16.55 -11.79
C HIS A 27 6.89 16.75 -10.54
N ARG A 28 6.25 15.69 -10.02
CA ARG A 28 5.41 15.76 -8.81
C ARG A 28 6.20 15.62 -7.50
N TYR A 29 7.49 15.28 -7.57
CA TYR A 29 8.35 15.21 -6.39
C TYR A 29 8.51 16.57 -5.71
N ARG A 30 8.56 16.54 -4.39
CA ARG A 30 8.80 17.69 -3.50
C ARG A 30 10.17 17.54 -2.82
N PRO A 31 10.78 18.65 -2.35
CA PRO A 31 11.99 18.57 -1.53
C PRO A 31 11.80 17.62 -0.34
N GLY A 32 12.74 16.69 -0.17
CA GLY A 32 12.70 15.69 0.90
C GLY A 32 11.99 14.38 0.54
N ASP A 33 11.35 14.28 -0.63
CA ASP A 33 10.80 13.01 -1.09
C ASP A 33 11.88 11.99 -1.44
N ILE A 34 11.57 10.73 -1.19
CA ILE A 34 12.37 9.61 -1.64
C ILE A 34 11.97 9.20 -3.06
N LYS A 35 12.96 8.78 -3.87
CA LYS A 35 12.72 8.33 -5.25
C LYS A 35 12.79 6.80 -5.41
N TRP A 36 13.04 6.07 -4.33
CA TRP A 36 13.22 4.61 -4.37
C TRP A 36 11.86 3.89 -4.40
N PRO A 37 11.63 2.96 -5.35
CA PRO A 37 10.40 2.17 -5.39
C PRO A 37 10.18 1.32 -4.14
N GLY A 38 8.94 0.88 -3.90
CA GLY A 38 8.53 0.10 -2.73
C GLY A 38 7.32 0.66 -1.98
N GLY A 39 6.69 1.72 -2.49
CA GLY A 39 5.41 2.26 -2.03
C GLY A 39 4.32 2.00 -3.06
N LEU A 40 3.12 1.70 -2.57
CA LEU A 40 1.99 1.29 -3.41
C LEU A 40 0.69 1.94 -2.91
N TYR A 41 -0.19 2.27 -3.86
CA TYR A 41 -1.53 2.77 -3.56
C TYR A 41 -2.63 1.95 -4.26
N ARG A 42 -3.49 1.28 -3.49
CA ARG A 42 -4.61 0.46 -4.01
C ARG A 42 -5.82 0.63 -3.13
N HIS A 43 -7.00 0.81 -3.72
CA HIS A 43 -8.28 0.81 -2.99
C HIS A 43 -8.32 1.77 -1.78
N GLY A 44 -7.64 2.92 -1.86
CA GLY A 44 -7.53 3.86 -0.73
C GLY A 44 -6.49 3.51 0.33
N LEU A 45 -5.80 2.35 0.19
CA LEU A 45 -4.72 1.92 1.06
C LEU A 45 -3.38 2.35 0.49
N ALA A 46 -2.55 2.97 1.33
CA ALA A 46 -1.17 3.27 1.04
C ALA A 46 -0.26 2.36 1.85
N LEU A 47 0.62 1.63 1.17
CA LEU A 47 1.59 0.73 1.77
C LEU A 47 3.01 1.14 1.39
N GLY A 48 3.95 0.77 2.23
CA GLY A 48 5.36 0.95 1.96
C GLY A 48 6.16 -0.19 2.58
N PHE A 49 7.01 -0.81 1.77
CA PHE A 49 7.93 -1.86 2.20
C PHE A 49 9.37 -1.44 1.87
N SER A 50 10.31 -1.90 2.69
CA SER A 50 11.72 -1.59 2.50
C SER A 50 12.59 -2.68 3.11
N GLY A 51 13.23 -3.46 2.25
CA GLY A 51 14.19 -4.48 2.69
C GLY A 51 14.98 -5.12 1.55
N VAL A 52 14.51 -4.98 0.31
CA VAL A 52 15.11 -5.59 -0.89
C VAL A 52 15.08 -4.61 -2.07
N GLN A 53 15.17 -5.10 -3.30
CA GLN A 53 15.00 -4.29 -4.52
C GLN A 53 13.58 -3.72 -4.58
N GLY A 54 13.45 -2.49 -5.08
CA GLY A 54 12.21 -1.72 -4.99
C GLY A 54 11.01 -2.40 -5.66
N GLU A 55 11.22 -3.13 -6.75
CA GLU A 55 10.19 -3.90 -7.44
C GLU A 55 9.69 -5.08 -6.59
N TYR A 56 10.58 -5.74 -5.83
CA TYR A 56 10.17 -6.76 -4.86
C TYR A 56 9.50 -6.16 -3.63
N ASP A 57 9.92 -4.96 -3.20
CA ASP A 57 9.23 -4.24 -2.12
C ASP A 57 7.76 -3.93 -2.53
N GLU A 58 7.51 -3.51 -3.78
CA GLU A 58 6.14 -3.29 -4.29
C GLU A 58 5.36 -4.60 -4.45
N MET A 59 6.00 -5.70 -4.89
CA MET A 59 5.40 -7.04 -4.91
C MET A 59 4.90 -7.47 -3.52
N VAL A 60 5.69 -7.25 -2.46
CA VAL A 60 5.27 -7.54 -1.08
C VAL A 60 4.08 -6.68 -0.68
N CYS A 61 4.03 -5.41 -1.10
CA CYS A 61 2.87 -4.55 -0.86
C CYS A 61 1.61 -5.11 -1.54
N GLU A 62 1.71 -5.58 -2.80
CA GLU A 62 0.58 -6.22 -3.50
C GLU A 62 0.09 -7.48 -2.76
N TRP A 63 1.00 -8.31 -2.25
CA TRP A 63 0.63 -9.49 -1.45
C TRP A 63 -0.16 -9.11 -0.19
N VAL A 64 0.24 -8.04 0.50
CA VAL A 64 -0.50 -7.52 1.67
C VAL A 64 -1.89 -7.02 1.27
N VAL A 65 -2.02 -6.29 0.16
CA VAL A 65 -3.34 -5.86 -0.34
C VAL A 65 -4.22 -7.07 -0.66
N ALA A 66 -3.68 -8.08 -1.32
CA ALA A 66 -4.42 -9.31 -1.63
C ALA A 66 -4.89 -10.01 -0.35
N ALA A 67 -4.03 -10.12 0.66
CA ALA A 67 -4.37 -10.70 1.96
C ALA A 67 -5.49 -9.91 2.67
N ILE A 68 -5.38 -8.58 2.76
CA ILE A 68 -6.40 -7.72 3.36
C ILE A 68 -7.75 -7.93 2.66
N ARG A 69 -7.77 -7.91 1.32
CA ARG A 69 -9.01 -8.11 0.55
C ARG A 69 -9.65 -9.47 0.82
N ALA A 70 -8.86 -10.54 0.90
CA ALA A 70 -9.37 -11.87 1.19
C ALA A 70 -9.95 -11.95 2.61
N ILE A 71 -9.21 -11.46 3.61
CA ILE A 71 -9.66 -11.46 5.01
C ILE A 71 -10.94 -10.65 5.18
N SER A 72 -10.99 -9.43 4.63
CA SER A 72 -12.19 -8.59 4.70
C SER A 72 -13.40 -9.29 4.06
N ARG A 73 -13.23 -9.95 2.91
CA ARG A 73 -14.32 -10.69 2.27
C ARG A 73 -14.86 -11.82 3.16
N ILE A 74 -13.97 -12.61 3.76
CA ILE A 74 -14.35 -13.69 4.67
C ILE A 74 -15.12 -13.13 5.86
N GLN A 75 -14.62 -12.06 6.49
CA GLN A 75 -15.27 -11.43 7.65
C GLN A 75 -16.66 -10.88 7.32
N PHE A 76 -16.85 -10.26 6.17
CA PHE A 76 -18.17 -9.80 5.73
C PHE A 76 -19.13 -10.98 5.48
N GLN A 77 -18.66 -12.05 4.85
CA GLN A 77 -19.47 -13.25 4.62
C GLN A 77 -19.89 -13.93 5.93
N GLU A 78 -18.98 -14.03 6.90
CA GLU A 78 -19.27 -14.58 8.22
C GLU A 78 -20.26 -13.70 8.99
N ALA A 79 -20.16 -12.38 8.86
CA ALA A 79 -21.09 -11.44 9.48
C ALA A 79 -22.50 -11.52 8.89
N ASP A 80 -22.61 -11.62 7.56
CA ASP A 80 -23.90 -11.80 6.88
C ASP A 80 -24.56 -13.13 7.25
N ALA A 81 -23.76 -14.19 7.43
CA ALA A 81 -24.24 -15.50 7.87
C ALA A 81 -24.64 -15.55 9.36
N ALA A 82 -24.15 -14.61 10.18
CA ALA A 82 -24.41 -14.53 11.61
C ALA A 82 -24.56 -13.07 12.09
N PRO A 83 -25.72 -12.42 11.87
CA PRO A 83 -25.91 -10.97 11.98
C PRO A 83 -25.71 -10.34 13.38
N GLY A 84 -25.26 -11.09 14.38
CA GLY A 84 -24.97 -10.61 15.75
C GLY A 84 -23.48 -10.51 16.13
N ARG A 85 -22.54 -10.93 15.27
CA ARG A 85 -21.13 -11.11 15.67
C ARG A 85 -20.24 -9.86 15.57
N LEU A 86 -20.65 -8.84 14.82
CA LEU A 86 -19.82 -7.63 14.59
C LEU A 86 -19.99 -6.51 15.64
N LEU A 87 -20.84 -6.69 16.66
CA LEU A 87 -21.08 -5.70 17.72
C LEU A 87 -20.34 -6.01 19.04
N GLY A 88 -19.39 -6.95 19.02
CA GLY A 88 -18.59 -7.37 20.19
C GLY A 88 -17.18 -6.81 20.18
#